data_AF-A0A3B9ZNZ0-F1
#
_entry.id   AF-A0A3B9ZNZ0-F1
#
_cell.length_a   1.000
_cell.length_b   1.000
_cell.length_c   1.000
_cell.angle_alpha   90.00
_cell.angle_beta   90.00
_cell.angle_gamma   90.00
#
_symmetry.space_group_name_H-M   'P 1'
#
loop_
_entity.id
_entity.type
_entity.pdbx_description
1 polymer ?
#
loop_
_entity_poly.entity_id
_entity_poly.type
_entity_poly.pdbx_seq_one_letter_code
_entity_poly.pdbx_strand_id
1 'polypeptide(L)'
;MTIKKHFRRNIQKFTSMKQFIFLFCLTVVLFSCTRNPLKINVSNVPLDLKIKHLDLDLLKVKPEEMPVAIPLLKASYKEFFDIFTYKMIAIGGSEQENFPQLLSSFVSDTLITNLKTA
;
A
#
# COMPACT_ATOMS: atom_id res chain seq x y z
N MET A 1 68.27 -29.82 22.19
CA MET A 1 67.76 -29.02 21.05
C MET A 1 66.42 -29.58 20.50
N THR A 2 65.52 -30.06 21.36
CA THR A 2 64.38 -30.90 20.90
C THR A 2 63.01 -30.26 21.19
N ILE A 3 62.91 -29.47 22.27
CA ILE A 3 61.67 -28.83 22.74
C ILE A 3 61.18 -27.74 21.75
N LYS A 4 62.10 -26.96 21.17
CA LYS A 4 61.80 -25.87 20.22
C LYS A 4 61.17 -26.36 18.90
N LYS A 5 61.45 -27.61 18.50
CA LYS A 5 60.98 -28.23 17.24
C LYS A 5 59.56 -28.79 17.39
N HIS A 6 59.21 -29.30 18.57
CA HIS A 6 57.87 -29.82 18.88
C HIS A 6 56.85 -28.68 19.05
N PHE A 7 57.24 -27.59 19.70
CA PHE A 7 56.40 -26.40 19.87
C PHE A 7 56.09 -25.70 18.54
N ARG A 8 57.09 -25.60 17.64
CA ARG A 8 56.94 -24.99 16.31
C ARG A 8 56.00 -25.80 15.38
N ARG A 9 55.96 -27.14 15.49
CA ARG A 9 55.03 -28.01 14.74
C ARG A 9 53.57 -27.84 15.15
N ASN A 10 53.27 -27.62 16.44
CA ASN A 10 51.90 -27.42 16.91
C ASN A 10 51.32 -26.06 16.47
N ILE A 11 52.15 -25.01 16.48
CA ILE A 11 51.75 -23.67 16.01
C ILE A 11 51.47 -23.67 14.51
N GLN A 12 52.27 -24.38 13.71
CA GLN A 12 52.11 -24.46 12.26
C GLN A 12 50.86 -25.26 11.83
N LYS A 13 50.50 -26.32 12.57
CA LYS A 13 49.22 -27.02 12.39
C LYS A 13 48.01 -26.15 12.75
N PHE A 14 48.14 -25.32 13.79
CA PHE A 14 47.08 -24.43 14.25
C PHE A 14 46.75 -23.31 13.24
N THR A 15 47.76 -22.76 12.55
CA THR A 15 47.56 -21.78 11.46
C THR A 15 46.89 -22.39 10.22
N SER A 16 47.19 -23.65 9.89
CA SER A 16 46.59 -24.33 8.74
C SER A 16 45.11 -24.69 8.97
N MET A 17 44.72 -25.04 10.20
CA MET A 17 43.32 -25.26 10.58
C MET A 17 42.46 -23.98 10.46
N LYS A 18 43.00 -22.82 10.89
CA LYS A 18 42.31 -21.53 10.77
C LYS A 18 42.05 -21.14 9.32
N GLN A 19 42.99 -21.42 8.43
CA GLN A 19 42.83 -21.18 6.99
C GLN A 19 41.73 -22.07 6.40
N PHE A 20 41.65 -23.33 6.80
CA PHE A 20 40.57 -24.23 6.38
C PHE A 20 39.19 -23.78 6.87
N ILE A 21 39.08 -23.35 8.14
CA ILE A 21 37.83 -22.83 8.70
C ILE A 21 37.41 -21.56 7.97
N PHE A 22 38.35 -20.66 7.69
CA PHE A 22 38.07 -19.44 6.93
C PHE A 22 37.58 -19.74 5.51
N LEU A 23 38.25 -20.68 4.81
CA LEU A 23 37.84 -21.10 3.48
C LEU A 23 36.44 -21.73 3.47
N PHE A 24 36.13 -22.53 4.50
CA PHE A 24 34.82 -23.15 4.68
C PHE A 24 33.72 -22.12 4.99
N CYS A 25 33.99 -21.13 5.84
CA CYS A 25 33.05 -20.03 6.06
C CYS A 25 32.80 -19.23 4.78
N LEU A 26 33.84 -19.00 3.98
CA LEU A 26 33.72 -18.27 2.72
C LEU A 26 32.79 -19.01 1.74
N THR A 27 32.91 -20.34 1.62
CA THR A 27 32.03 -21.11 0.75
C THR A 27 30.59 -21.09 1.25
N VAL A 28 30.35 -21.23 2.55
CA VAL A 28 28.99 -21.15 3.12
C VAL A 28 28.33 -19.80 2.80
N VAL A 29 29.04 -18.68 2.91
CA VAL A 29 28.51 -17.35 2.58
C VAL A 29 28.19 -17.23 1.10
N LEU A 30 29.05 -17.74 0.22
CA LEU A 30 28.84 -17.68 -1.24
C LEU A 30 27.65 -18.54 -1.71
N PHE A 31 27.32 -19.61 -0.99
CA PHE A 31 26.19 -20.50 -1.31
C PHE A 31 24.93 -20.24 -0.47
N SER A 32 24.92 -19.20 0.38
CA SER A 32 23.78 -18.86 1.25
C SER A 32 22.61 -18.17 0.51
N CYS A 33 22.60 -18.14 -0.82
CA CYS A 33 21.52 -17.55 -1.60
C CYS A 33 20.18 -18.25 -1.34
N THR A 34 19.30 -17.58 -0.59
CA THR A 34 17.92 -18.02 -0.35
C THR A 34 17.01 -17.49 -1.46
N ARG A 35 16.28 -18.38 -2.14
CA ARG A 35 15.27 -17.99 -3.13
C ARG A 35 14.14 -17.24 -2.42
N ASN A 36 13.77 -16.03 -2.87
CA ASN A 36 12.63 -15.30 -2.31
C ASN A 36 11.32 -15.93 -2.81
N PRO A 37 10.55 -16.64 -1.96
CA PRO A 37 9.32 -17.32 -2.39
C PRO A 37 8.19 -16.34 -2.75
N LEU A 38 8.30 -15.07 -2.35
CA LEU A 38 7.30 -14.02 -2.60
C LEU A 38 7.54 -13.28 -3.92
N LYS A 39 8.64 -13.55 -4.63
CA LYS A 39 8.95 -12.93 -5.92
C LYS A 39 8.20 -13.65 -7.04
N ILE A 40 6.91 -13.37 -7.17
CA ILE A 40 6.08 -13.80 -8.30
C ILE A 40 6.15 -12.79 -9.45
N ASN A 41 6.12 -13.26 -10.70
CA ASN A 41 6.04 -12.38 -11.86
C ASN A 41 4.57 -12.06 -12.16
N VAL A 42 4.19 -10.79 -12.06
CA VAL A 42 2.84 -10.28 -12.35
C VAL A 42 2.77 -9.44 -13.63
N SER A 43 3.85 -9.35 -14.40
CA SER A 43 3.94 -8.49 -15.59
C SER A 43 2.97 -8.87 -16.72
N ASN A 44 2.50 -10.12 -16.75
CA ASN A 44 1.59 -10.63 -17.78
C ASN A 44 0.16 -10.85 -17.28
N VAL A 45 -0.20 -10.32 -16.11
CA VAL A 45 -1.57 -10.41 -15.60
C VAL A 45 -2.39 -9.29 -16.25
N PRO A 46 -3.35 -9.59 -17.15
CA PRO A 46 -4.21 -8.56 -17.71
C PRO A 46 -5.10 -7.99 -16.61
N LEU A 47 -5.01 -6.69 -16.39
CA LEU A 47 -5.70 -6.00 -15.31
C LEU A 47 -6.69 -4.98 -15.88
N ASP A 48 -8.00 -5.21 -15.67
CA ASP A 48 -9.07 -4.25 -15.97
C ASP A 48 -9.33 -3.40 -14.71
N LEU A 49 -8.58 -2.31 -14.54
CA LEU A 49 -8.79 -1.36 -13.45
C LEU A 49 -9.86 -0.33 -13.85
N LYS A 50 -10.99 -0.36 -13.16
CA LYS A 50 -12.03 0.67 -13.26
C LYS A 50 -11.99 1.54 -12.00
N ILE A 51 -11.48 2.75 -12.16
CA ILE A 51 -11.48 3.76 -11.09
C ILE A 51 -12.84 4.47 -11.14
N LYS A 52 -13.58 4.43 -10.02
CA LYS A 52 -14.84 5.16 -9.86
C LYS A 52 -14.60 6.42 -9.04
N HIS A 53 -15.15 7.54 -9.50
CA HIS A 53 -14.95 8.86 -8.91
C HIS A 53 -16.27 9.37 -8.31
N LEU A 54 -16.48 9.10 -7.02
CA LEU A 54 -17.68 9.54 -6.29
C LEU A 54 -17.82 11.05 -6.32
N ASP A 55 -16.72 11.77 -6.15
CA ASP A 55 -16.62 13.22 -6.23
C ASP A 55 -17.14 13.74 -7.58
N LEU A 56 -16.64 13.18 -8.70
CA LEU A 56 -17.08 13.61 -10.03
C LEU A 56 -18.54 13.26 -10.31
N ASP A 57 -19.00 12.09 -9.85
CA ASP A 57 -20.39 11.68 -10.06
C ASP A 57 -21.35 12.49 -9.21
N LEU A 58 -20.96 12.81 -7.97
CA LEU A 58 -21.72 13.68 -7.07
C LEU A 58 -21.82 15.10 -7.62
N LEU A 59 -20.74 15.67 -8.17
CA LEU A 59 -20.73 17.01 -8.77
C LEU A 59 -21.49 17.12 -10.11
N LYS A 60 -21.97 16.01 -10.66
CA LYS A 60 -22.89 16.00 -11.82
C LYS A 60 -24.36 16.04 -11.40
N VAL A 61 -24.66 15.70 -10.14
CA VAL A 61 -26.03 15.69 -9.62
C VAL A 61 -26.49 17.13 -9.41
N LYS A 62 -27.67 17.46 -9.94
CA LYS A 62 -28.31 18.75 -9.67
C LYS A 62 -28.87 18.76 -8.24
N PRO A 63 -28.83 19.89 -7.51
CA PRO A 63 -29.38 19.98 -6.15
C PRO A 63 -30.84 19.50 -6.03
N GLU A 64 -31.64 19.72 -7.07
CA GLU A 64 -33.05 19.33 -7.16
C GLU A 64 -33.25 17.81 -7.22
N GLU A 65 -32.26 17.09 -7.78
CA GLU A 65 -32.27 15.64 -7.96
C GLU A 65 -31.60 14.92 -6.78
N MET A 66 -30.99 15.66 -5.84
CA MET A 66 -30.20 15.13 -4.73
C MET A 66 -30.94 14.09 -3.87
N PRO A 67 -32.22 14.30 -3.47
CA PRO A 67 -32.94 13.31 -2.67
C PRO A 67 -33.09 11.94 -3.36
N VAL A 68 -33.19 11.94 -4.70
CA VAL A 68 -33.29 10.73 -5.51
C VAL A 68 -31.92 10.13 -5.79
N ALA A 69 -30.89 10.97 -5.95
CA ALA A 69 -29.53 10.54 -6.26
C ALA A 69 -28.79 9.90 -5.08
N ILE A 70 -29.02 10.36 -3.84
CA ILE A 70 -28.37 9.84 -2.63
C ILE A 70 -28.48 8.31 -2.49
N PRO A 71 -29.67 7.69 -2.55
CA PRO A 71 -29.78 6.23 -2.43
C PRO A 71 -29.06 5.50 -3.57
N LEU A 72 -29.06 6.06 -4.78
CA LEU A 72 -28.35 5.48 -5.94
C LEU A 72 -26.83 5.53 -5.77
N LEU A 73 -26.31 6.67 -5.33
CA LEU A 73 -24.88 6.85 -5.05
C LEU A 73 -24.43 5.95 -3.90
N LYS A 74 -25.19 5.89 -2.81
CA LYS A 74 -24.90 4.99 -1.68
C LYS A 74 -24.90 3.52 -2.11
N ALA A 75 -25.83 3.11 -2.99
CA ALA A 75 -25.83 1.75 -3.53
C ALA A 75 -24.62 1.45 -4.43
N SER A 76 -24.19 2.41 -5.26
CA SER A 76 -23.07 2.25 -6.21
C SER A 76 -21.70 2.24 -5.52
N TYR A 77 -21.54 3.06 -4.49
CA TYR A 77 -20.27 3.30 -3.80
C TYR A 77 -20.17 2.59 -2.43
N LYS A 78 -21.29 2.08 -1.90
CA LYS A 78 -21.37 1.31 -0.65
C LYS A 78 -20.71 2.07 0.51
N GLU A 79 -19.93 1.37 1.33
CA GLU A 79 -19.21 1.91 2.48
C GLU A 79 -18.34 3.12 2.13
N PHE A 80 -17.81 3.21 0.90
CA PHE A 80 -17.02 4.36 0.49
C PHE A 80 -17.85 5.66 0.49
N PHE A 81 -19.15 5.59 0.19
CA PHE A 81 -20.04 6.75 0.28
C PHE A 81 -20.08 7.28 1.72
N ASP A 82 -20.27 6.39 2.69
CA ASP A 82 -20.32 6.76 4.10
C ASP A 82 -18.96 7.27 4.59
N ILE A 83 -17.84 6.66 4.18
CA ILE A 83 -16.49 7.18 4.49
C ILE A 83 -16.30 8.59 3.91
N PHE A 84 -16.70 8.82 2.66
CA PHE A 84 -16.58 10.12 2.03
C PHE A 84 -17.36 11.17 2.80
N THR A 85 -18.64 10.91 3.11
CA THR A 85 -19.53 11.89 3.74
C THR A 85 -19.18 12.14 5.21
N TYR A 86 -18.81 11.08 5.96
CA TYR A 86 -18.45 11.20 7.37
C TYR A 86 -17.03 11.66 7.62
N LYS A 87 -16.05 11.21 6.82
CA LYS A 87 -14.62 11.38 7.12
C LYS A 87 -13.92 12.37 6.21
N MET A 88 -14.34 12.50 4.95
CA MET A 88 -13.66 13.39 4.01
C MET A 88 -14.28 14.80 4.01
N ILE A 89 -15.61 14.88 3.93
CA ILE A 89 -16.32 16.17 3.86
C ILE A 89 -17.08 16.51 5.16
N ALA A 90 -17.12 15.58 6.12
CA ALA A 90 -17.62 15.79 7.48
C ALA A 90 -19.06 16.34 7.58
N ILE A 91 -19.96 15.95 6.66
CA ILE A 91 -21.37 16.40 6.67
C ILE A 91 -22.34 15.41 7.33
N GLY A 92 -21.85 14.25 7.78
CA GLY A 92 -22.67 13.20 8.38
C GLY A 92 -23.11 12.12 7.40
N GLY A 93 -24.26 11.51 7.66
CA GLY A 93 -24.76 10.36 6.90
C GLY A 93 -26.18 10.51 6.39
N SER A 94 -26.51 9.70 5.38
CA SER A 94 -27.78 9.70 4.62
C SER A 94 -29.06 9.56 5.43
N GLU A 95 -28.95 9.04 6.64
CA GLU A 95 -30.03 8.80 7.60
C GLU A 95 -30.43 10.06 8.39
N GLN A 96 -29.64 11.14 8.31
CA GLN A 96 -29.96 12.41 8.95
C GLN A 96 -30.91 13.22 8.06
N GLU A 97 -31.94 13.83 8.67
CA GLU A 97 -32.99 14.55 7.95
C GLU A 97 -32.46 15.72 7.10
N ASN A 98 -31.43 16.40 7.58
CA ASN A 98 -30.78 17.54 6.93
C ASN A 98 -29.68 17.15 5.93
N PHE A 99 -29.39 15.86 5.77
CA PHE A 99 -28.28 15.39 4.94
C PHE A 99 -28.42 15.80 3.46
N PRO A 100 -29.60 15.70 2.81
CA PRO A 100 -29.74 16.12 1.42
C PRO A 100 -29.41 17.60 1.21
N GLN A 101 -29.80 18.46 2.15
CA GLN A 101 -29.53 19.90 2.09
C GLN A 101 -28.03 20.18 2.27
N LEU A 102 -27.38 19.51 3.22
CA LEU A 102 -25.93 19.64 3.44
C LEU A 102 -25.13 19.18 2.23
N LEU A 103 -25.51 18.06 1.62
CA LEU A 103 -24.84 17.52 0.44
C LEU A 103 -25.06 18.43 -0.79
N SER A 104 -26.28 18.96 -0.98
CA SER A 104 -26.55 19.97 -2.01
C SER A 104 -25.74 21.25 -1.81
N SER A 105 -25.58 21.70 -0.56
CA SER A 105 -24.74 22.85 -0.23
C SER A 105 -23.27 22.60 -0.59
N PHE A 106 -22.76 21.40 -0.31
CA PHE A 106 -21.39 21.01 -0.65
C PHE A 106 -21.16 21.01 -2.17
N VAL A 107 -22.08 20.44 -2.94
CA VAL A 107 -21.98 20.38 -4.42
C VAL A 107 -22.10 21.75 -5.07
N SER A 108 -22.89 22.64 -4.48
CA SER A 108 -23.13 23.99 -5.00
C SER A 108 -22.09 25.02 -4.52
N ASP A 109 -21.14 24.62 -3.66
CA ASP A 109 -20.14 25.53 -3.14
C ASP A 109 -19.20 25.99 -4.26
N THR A 110 -19.11 27.31 -4.42
CA THR A 110 -18.26 27.96 -5.42
C THR A 110 -16.79 27.56 -5.35
N LEU A 111 -16.27 27.23 -4.15
CA LEU A 111 -14.89 26.76 -3.98
C LEU A 111 -14.69 25.38 -4.63
N ILE A 112 -15.72 24.54 -4.59
CA ILE A 112 -15.69 23.19 -5.17
C ILE A 112 -15.95 23.26 -6.69
N THR A 113 -16.85 24.13 -7.15
CA THR A 113 -17.14 24.25 -8.59
C THR A 113 -15.94 24.80 -9.39
N ASN A 114 -15.13 25.67 -8.80
CA ASN A 114 -13.96 26.26 -9.46
C ASN A 114 -12.81 25.24 -9.67
N LEU A 115 -12.75 24.16 -8.89
CA LEU A 115 -11.79 23.06 -9.07
C LEU A 115 -12.11 22.18 -10.28
N LYS A 116 -13.35 22.21 -10.79
CA LYS A 116 -13.76 21.49 -11.99
C LYS A 116 -13.31 22.17 -13.29
N THR A 117 -13.03 23.47 -13.23
CA THR A 117 -12.67 24.31 -14.38
C THR A 117 -11.18 24.66 -14.48
N ALA A 118 -10.39 24.29 -13.47
CA ALA A 118 -8.93 24.45 -13.43
C ALA A 118 -8.23 23.18 -13.94
#